data_AF-A0A5M8RJH5-F1
#
_entry.id   AF-A0A5M8RJH5-F1
#
_cell.length_a   1.000
_cell.length_b   1.000
_cell.length_c   1.000
_cell.angle_alpha   90.00
_cell.angle_beta   90.00
_cell.angle_gamma   90.00
#
_symmetry.space_group_name_H-M   'P 1'
#
loop_
_entity.id
_entity.type
_entity.pdbx_description
1 polymer ?
#
loop_
_entity_poly.entity_id
_entity_poly.type
_entity_poly.pdbx_seq_one_letter_code
_entity_poly.pdbx_strand_id
1 'polypeptide(L)' 'MSGVRAKFSFKQLHTLKHALLKHMQREDITDNDFKSEQALLLKINYQIEKMKER' A
#
# COMPACT_ATOMS: atom_id res chain seq x y z
N MET A 1 2.81 25.82 11.04
CA MET A 1 2.80 24.76 10.00
C MET A 1 1.91 23.63 10.51
N SER A 2 0.65 23.59 10.07
CA SER A 2 -0.34 22.61 10.54
C SER A 2 0.05 21.24 10.01
N GLY A 3 0.42 20.32 10.90
CA GLY A 3 0.82 18.95 10.56
C GLY A 3 -0.35 18.23 9.92
N VAL A 4 -0.32 18.13 8.59
CA VAL A 4 -1.28 17.35 7.82
C VAL A 4 -1.07 15.88 8.20
N ARG A 5 -1.81 15.41 9.21
CA ARG A 5 -2.16 13.99 9.36
C ARG A 5 -3.08 13.64 8.20
N ALA A 6 -2.60 13.68 6.96
CA ALA A 6 -3.32 13.12 5.83
C ALA A 6 -3.36 11.60 6.04
N LYS A 7 -4.37 11.14 6.77
CA LYS A 7 -4.82 9.76 6.61
C LYS A 7 -5.12 9.59 5.13
N PHE A 8 -4.48 8.63 4.48
CA PHE A 8 -4.82 8.27 3.12
C PHE A 8 -6.32 7.97 3.05
N SER A 9 -6.99 8.58 2.07
CA SER A 9 -8.38 8.25 1.76
C SER A 9 -8.46 6.82 1.23
N PHE A 10 -9.65 6.22 1.31
CA PHE A 10 -9.90 4.88 0.80
C PHE A 10 -9.49 4.71 -0.67
N LYS A 11 -9.80 5.71 -1.51
CA LYS A 11 -9.40 5.74 -2.92
C LYS A 11 -7.88 5.77 -3.07
N GLN A 12 -7.18 6.60 -2.27
CA GLN A 12 -5.72 6.68 -2.29
C GLN A 12 -5.06 5.36 -1.87
N LEU A 13 -5.61 4.64 -0.88
CA LEU A 13 -5.11 3.32 -0.49
C LEU A 13 -5.27 2.28 -1.59
N HIS A 14 -6.41 2.28 -2.29
CA HIS A 14 -6.62 1.42 -3.45
C HIS A 14 -5.68 1.74 -4.62
N THR A 15 -5.41 3.03 -4.87
CA THR A 15 -4.42 3.45 -5.87
C THR A 15 -3.01 3.00 -5.49
N LEU A 16 -2.61 3.16 -4.22
CA LEU A 16 -1.33 2.68 -3.69
C LEU A 16 -1.19 1.16 -3.84
N LYS A 17 -2.23 0.41 -3.46
CA LYS A 17 -2.27 -1.05 -3.65
C LYS A 17 -2.05 -1.44 -5.12
N HIS A 18 -2.74 -0.76 -6.04
CA HIS A 18 -2.64 -1.08 -7.46
C HIS A 18 -1.25 -0.74 -8.04
N ALA A 19 -0.67 0.41 -7.65
CA ALA A 19 0.67 0.79 -8.06
C ALA A 19 1.73 -0.18 -7.54
N LEU A 20 1.60 -0.60 -6.28
CA LEU A 20 2.52 -1.52 -5.64
C LEU A 20 2.47 -2.92 -6.27
N LEU A 21 1.28 -3.42 -6.63
CA LEU A 21 1.15 -4.68 -7.38
C LEU A 21 1.79 -4.61 -8.76
N LYS A 22 1.68 -3.48 -9.47
CA LYS A 22 2.38 -3.27 -10.75
C LYS A 22 3.90 -3.20 -10.58
N HIS A 23 4.37 -2.62 -9.47
CA HIS A 23 5.79 -2.59 -9.14
C HIS A 23 6.33 -4.01 -8.91
N MET A 24 5.59 -4.83 -8.15
CA MET A 24 5.92 -6.23 -7.87
C MET A 24 5.92 -7.17 -9.10
N GLN A 25 5.34 -6.75 -10.21
CA GLN A 25 5.27 -7.52 -11.45
C GLN A 25 6.47 -7.29 -12.39
N ARG A 26 7.41 -6.40 -12.04
CA ARG A 26 8.58 -6.14 -12.87
C ARG A 26 9.56 -7.31 -12.81
N GLU A 27 10.24 -7.55 -13.93
CA GLU A 27 11.24 -8.63 -14.08
C GLU A 27 12.55 -8.37 -13.32
N ASP A 28 12.77 -7.15 -12.84
CA ASP A 28 13.99 -6.70 -12.17
C ASP A 28 13.92 -6.72 -10.63
N ILE A 29 12.87 -7.31 -10.05
CA ILE A 29 12.70 -7.35 -8.59
C ILE A 29 13.56 -8.42 -7.94
N THR A 30 14.29 -8.02 -6.89
CA THR A 30 15.04 -8.94 -6.03
C THR A 30 14.11 -9.58 -4.99
N ASP A 31 14.42 -10.80 -4.53
CA ASP A 31 13.65 -11.48 -3.48
C ASP A 31 13.50 -10.65 -2.18
N ASN A 32 14.50 -9.81 -1.87
CA ASN A 32 14.43 -8.88 -0.73
C ASN A 32 13.42 -7.74 -0.95
N ASP A 33 13.33 -7.21 -2.18
CA ASP A 33 12.35 -6.19 -2.53
C ASP A 33 10.96 -6.80 -2.48
N PHE A 34 10.79 -8.02 -3.01
CA PHE A 34 9.53 -8.75 -2.96
C PHE A 34 9.00 -8.93 -1.53
N LYS A 35 9.85 -9.34 -0.58
CA LYS A 35 9.46 -9.48 0.84
C LYS A 35 9.04 -8.14 1.45
N SER A 36 9.78 -7.08 1.15
CA SER A 36 9.50 -5.74 1.67
C SER A 36 8.19 -5.18 1.11
N GLU A 37 7.96 -5.35 -0.19
CA GLU A 37 6.75 -4.94 -0.90
C GLU A 37 5.53 -5.75 -0.44
N GLN A 38 5.68 -7.06 -0.22
CA GLN A 38 4.62 -7.90 0.34
C GLN A 38 4.22 -7.45 1.75
N ALA A 39 5.18 -7.06 2.59
CA ALA A 39 4.90 -6.50 3.92
C ALA A 39 4.17 -5.15 3.84
N LEU A 40 4.51 -4.30 2.86
CA LEU A 40 3.80 -3.05 2.59
C LEU A 40 2.36 -3.29 2.10
N LEU A 41 2.17 -4.27 1.20
CA LEU A 41 0.86 -4.68 0.69
C LEU A 41 -0.08 -5.12 1.83
N LEU A 42 0.43 -5.90 2.78
CA LEU A 42 -0.33 -6.34 3.96
C LEU A 42 -0.79 -5.15 4.81
N LYS A 43 0.08 -4.17 5.05
CA LYS A 43 -0.27 -2.95 5.81
C LYS A 43 -1.35 -2.14 5.10
N ILE A 44 -1.27 -1.99 3.77
CA ILE A 44 -2.27 -1.27 2.98
C ILE A 44 -3.62 -2.00 3.02
N ASN A 45 -3.63 -3.32 2.83
CA ASN A 45 -4.85 -4.12 2.92
C ASN A 45 -5.51 -4.01 4.30
N TYR A 46 -4.72 -4.09 5.37
CA TYR A 46 -5.24 -3.91 6.73
C TYR A 46 -5.89 -2.53 6.93
N GLN A 47 -5.28 -1.46 6.40
CA GLN A 47 -5.86 -0.13 6.47
C GLN A 47 -7.16 -0.02 5.65
N ILE A 48 -7.23 -0.64 4.48
CA ILE A 48 -8.45 -0.70 3.65
C ILE A 48 -9.58 -1.41 4.42
N GLU A 49 -9.32 -2.59 4.99
CA GLU A 49 -10.31 -3.35 5.75
C GLU A 49 -10.79 -2.57 6.98
N LYS A 50 -9.87 -1.98 7.74
CA LYS A 50 -10.21 -1.11 8.88
C LYS A 50 -11.07 0.10 8.50
N MET A 51 -10.97 0.58 7.25
CA MET A 51 -11.82 1.65 6.74
C MET A 51 -13.18 1.16 6.23
N LYS A 52 -13.30 -0.11 5.79
CA LYS A 52 -14.59 -0.71 5.42
C LYS A 52 -15.45 -1.07 6.63
N GLU A 53 -14.84 -1.44 7.75
CA GLU A 53 -15.53 -1.75 9.01
C GLU A 53 -16.11 -0.51 9.72
N ARG A 54 -15.93 0.69 9.16
CA ARG A 54 -16.46 1.97 9.69
C ARG A 54 -17.63 2.48 8.86
#